data_AF-A0A1I1J7W9-F1
#
_entry.id   AF-A0A1I1J7W9-F1
#
_cell.length_a   1.000
_cell.length_b   1.000
_cell.length_c   1.000
_cell.angle_alpha   90.00
_cell.angle_beta   90.00
_cell.angle_gamma   90.00
#
_symmetry.space_group_name_H-M   'P 1'
#
loop_
_entity.id
_entity.type
_entity.pdbx_description
1 polymer ?
#
loop_
_entity_poly.entity_id
_entity_poly.type
_entity_poly.pdbx_seq_one_letter_code
_entity_poly.pdbx_strand_id
1 'polypeptide(L)' 'MLLITCPTTGADELVADRHARPVADPRTRPGVVAVAVRCPCGGDHVYLTGRRIEEARARVACGRRADRRVPA' A
#
# COMPACT_ATOMS: atom_id res chain seq x y z
N MET A 1 -6.21 -11.39 -5.52
CA MET A 1 -5.97 -11.96 -4.18
C MET A 1 -4.96 -11.05 -3.50
N LEU A 2 -5.13 -10.77 -2.20
CA LEU A 2 -4.27 -9.90 -1.41
C LEU A 2 -3.67 -10.69 -0.25
N LEU A 3 -2.35 -10.71 -0.13
CA LEU A 3 -1.66 -11.23 1.05
C LEU A 3 -1.58 -10.13 2.11
N ILE A 4 -2.07 -10.40 3.31
CA ILE A 4 -2.05 -9.46 4.44
C ILE A 4 -1.49 -10.16 5.68
N THR A 5 -0.85 -9.40 6.57
CA THR A 5 -0.57 -9.87 7.92
C THR A 5 -1.72 -9.44 8.82
N CYS A 6 -2.35 -10.40 9.50
CA CYS A 6 -3.40 -10.12 10.46
C CYS A 6 -2.78 -9.42 11.70
N PRO A 7 -3.16 -8.17 12.02
CA PRO A 7 -2.62 -7.48 13.20
C PRO A 7 -3.03 -8.12 14.53
N THR A 8 -4.11 -8.92 14.53
CA THR A 8 -4.62 -9.60 15.72
C THR A 8 -3.90 -10.91 16.00
N THR A 9 -3.68 -11.74 14.97
CA THR A 9 -3.10 -13.07 15.14
C THR A 9 -1.63 -13.15 14.73
N GLY A 10 -1.12 -12.13 14.03
CA GLY A 10 0.23 -12.11 13.45
C GLY A 10 0.43 -13.06 12.27
N ALA A 11 -0.61 -13.79 11.84
CA ALA A 11 -0.54 -14.73 10.74
C ALA A 11 -0.65 -14.02 9.38
N ASP A 12 0.04 -14.55 8.38
CA ASP A 12 -0.14 -14.13 7.01
C ASP A 12 -1.34 -14.86 6.39
N GLU A 13 -2.29 -14.08 5.88
CA GLU A 13 -3.58 -14.56 5.39
C GLU A 13 -3.75 -14.15 3.93
N LEU A 14 -4.19 -15.11 3.11
CA LEU A 14 -4.49 -14.88 1.69
C LEU A 14 -5.97 -14.55 1.53
N VAL A 15 -6.29 -13.27 1.31
CA VAL A 15 -7.67 -12.79 1.25
C VAL A 15 -8.10 -12.56 -0.20
N ALA A 16 -9.33 -12.97 -0.53
CA ALA A 16 -9.88 -12.73 -1.85
C ALA A 16 -10.26 -11.26 -2.06
N ASP A 17 -10.10 -10.74 -3.28
CA ASP A 17 -10.33 -9.32 -3.58
C ASP A 17 -11.77 -8.88 -3.29
N ARG A 18 -12.75 -9.80 -3.38
CA ARG A 18 -14.15 -9.54 -2.99
C ARG A 18 -14.33 -9.19 -1.51
N HIS A 19 -13.35 -9.53 -0.66
CA HIS A 19 -13.32 -9.21 0.76
C HIS A 19 -12.51 -7.94 1.06
N ALA A 20 -11.96 -7.29 0.03
CA ALA A 20 -11.29 -6.01 0.10
C ALA A 20 -12.22 -4.88 -0.38
N ARG A 21 -12.29 -3.78 0.38
CA ARG A 21 -13.07 -2.59 0.04
C ARG A 21 -12.20 -1.35 0.15
N PRO A 22 -12.21 -0.45 -0.86
CA PRO A 22 -11.50 0.82 -0.76
C PRO A 22 -12.15 1.70 0.31
N VAL A 23 -11.33 2.28 1.19
CA VAL A 23 -11.78 3.19 2.28
C VAL A 23 -11.42 4.64 1.97
N ALA A 24 -10.35 4.86 1.21
CA ALA A 24 -9.97 6.18 0.72
C ALA A 24 -9.58 6.09 -0.74
N ASP A 25 -10.30 6.84 -1.59
CA ASP A 25 -9.92 7.03 -2.99
C ASP A 25 -8.80 8.09 -3.06
N PRO A 26 -7.75 7.85 -3.86
CA PRO A 26 -6.65 8.79 -4.05
C PRO A 26 -7.08 10.15 -4.66
N ARG A 27 -8.30 10.30 -5.18
CA ARG A 27 -8.91 11.58 -5.56
C ARG A 27 -9.24 12.46 -4.37
N THR A 28 -9.70 11.86 -3.28
CA THR A 28 -10.11 12.57 -2.05
C THR A 28 -8.93 12.77 -1.11
N ARG A 29 -7.97 11.82 -1.06
CA ARG A 29 -6.73 11.95 -0.29
C ARG A 29 -5.51 11.58 -1.14
N PRO A 30 -4.90 12.57 -1.82
CA PRO A 30 -3.74 12.34 -2.66
C PRO A 30 -2.59 11.66 -1.90
N GLY A 31 -2.06 10.56 -2.43
CA GLY A 31 -0.90 9.86 -1.88
C GLY A 31 -1.20 8.72 -0.90
N VAL A 32 -2.47 8.51 -0.54
CA VAL A 32 -2.90 7.41 0.34
C VAL A 32 -4.01 6.60 -0.33
N VAL A 33 -3.81 5.29 -0.47
CA VAL A 33 -4.87 4.36 -0.85
C VAL A 33 -5.04 3.39 0.32
N ALA A 34 -6.17 3.49 1.01
CA ALA A 34 -6.50 2.63 2.14
C ALA A 34 -7.54 1.59 1.72
N VAL A 35 -7.35 0.35 2.14
CA VAL A 35 -8.22 -0.78 1.84
C VAL A 35 -8.62 -1.46 3.15
N ALA A 36 -9.91 -1.56 3.41
CA ALA A 36 -10.46 -2.41 4.46
C ALA A 36 -10.54 -3.84 3.93
N VAL A 37 -10.06 -4.79 4.72
CA VAL A 37 -10.06 -6.21 4.39
C VAL A 37 -10.76 -6.96 5.51
N ARG A 38 -11.74 -7.78 5.16
CA ARG A 38 -12.37 -8.71 6.09
C ARG A 38 -11.47 -9.92 6.30
N CYS A 39 -10.82 -9.96 7.45
CA CYS A 39 -9.84 -10.98 7.81
C CYS A 39 -10.55 -12.25 8.32
N PRO A 40 -10.02 -13.46 8.05
CA PRO A 40 -10.58 -14.71 8.56
C PRO A 40 -10.58 -14.80 10.10
N CYS A 41 -9.82 -13.96 10.80
CA CYS A 41 -9.90 -13.82 12.26
C CYS A 41 -11.26 -13.28 12.77
N GLY A 42 -12.12 -12.81 11.86
CA GLY A 42 -13.44 -12.24 12.16
C GLY A 42 -13.45 -10.71 12.27
N GLY A 43 -12.28 -10.06 12.17
CA GLY A 43 -12.14 -8.60 12.18
C GLY A 43 -12.04 -7.97 10.79
N ASP A 44 -12.38 -6.69 10.69
CA ASP A 44 -12.09 -5.86 9.53
C ASP A 44 -10.83 -5.01 9.82
N HIS A 45 -9.84 -5.08 8.94
CA HIS A 45 -8.55 -4.39 9.11
C HIS A 45 -8.28 -3.44 7.95
N VAL A 46 -7.79 -2.23 8.23
CA VAL A 46 -7.46 -1.24 7.22
C VAL A 46 -5.98 -1.24 6.94
N TYR A 47 -5.63 -1.49 5.68
CA TYR A 47 -4.25 -1.50 5.19
C TYR A 47 -4.01 -0.31 4.27
N LEU A 48 -2.88 0.37 4.47
CA LEU A 48 -2.39 1.39 3.55
C LEU A 48 -1.63 0.67 2.43
N THR A 49 -2.17 0.67 1.23
CA THR A 49 -1.64 -0.14 0.12
C THR A 49 -0.37 0.43 -0.51
N GLY A 50 0.18 1.54 0.01
CA GLY A 50 1.53 2.03 -0.31
C GLY A 50 1.83 2.40 -1.77
N ARG A 51 1.02 1.99 -2.75
CA ARG A 51 1.38 2.02 -4.18
C ARG A 51 1.79 3.39 -4.66
N ARG A 52 1.07 4.44 -4.27
CA ARG A 52 1.48 5.81 -4.63
C ARG A 52 2.69 6.34 -3.84
N ILE A 53 2.93 5.86 -2.63
CA ILE A 53 4.14 6.19 -1.86
C ILE A 53 5.35 5.50 -2.50
N GLU A 54 5.22 4.23 -2.91
CA GLU A 54 6.25 3.51 -3.64
C GLU A 54 6.47 4.09 -5.05
N GLU A 55 5.41 4.45 -5.79
CA GLU A 55 5.53 5.13 -7.08
C GLU A 55 6.14 6.53 -6.94
N ALA A 56 5.77 7.31 -5.91
CA ALA A 56 6.37 8.61 -5.62
C ALA A 56 7.84 8.46 -5.20
N ARG A 57 8.17 7.48 -4.35
CA ARG A 57 9.56 7.14 -3.99
C ARG A 57 10.35 6.69 -5.21
N ALA A 58 9.78 5.88 -6.10
CA ALA A 58 10.39 5.44 -7.34
C ALA A 58 10.64 6.61 -8.30
N ARG A 59 9.69 7.55 -8.41
CA ARG A 59 9.85 8.80 -9.19
C ARG A 59 10.97 9.69 -8.62
N VAL A 60 11.02 9.88 -7.31
CA VAL A 60 12.09 10.65 -6.64
C VAL A 60 13.45 9.95 -6.77
N ALA A 61 13.50 8.62 -6.67
CA ALA A 61 14.71 7.83 -6.86
C ALA A 61 15.23 7.89 -8.31
N CYS A 62 14.32 7.91 -9.30
CA CYS A 62 14.67 8.10 -10.71
C CYS A 62 15.22 9.51 -10.98
N GLY A 63 14.62 10.56 -10.37
CA GLY A 63 15.12 11.94 -10.45
C GLY A 63 16.52 12.13 -9.86
N ARG A 64 16.86 11.43 -8.77
CA ARG A 64 18.21 11.51 -8.15
C ARG A 64 19.34 10.91 -9.01
N ARG A 65 19.04 10.06 -9.99
CA ARG A 65 20.08 9.55 -10.93
C ARG A 65 20.50 10.60 -11.97
N ALA A 66 19.68 11.61 -12.25
CA ALA A 66 20.00 12.67 -13.21
C ALA A 66 20.91 13.77 -12.64
N ASP A 67 20.99 13.91 -11.32
CA ASP A 67 21.75 14.98 -10.65
C ASP A 67 23.19 14.58 -10.28
N ARG A 68 23.58 13.31 -10.46
CA ARG A 68 24.97 12.89 -10.25
C ARG A 68 25.82 13.16 -11.50
N ARG A 69 25.91 14.42 -11.92
CA ARG A 69 27.05 14.88 -12.73
C ARG A 69 28.28 14.85 -11.82
N VAL A 70 29.19 13.94 -12.15
CA VAL A 70 30.52 13.78 -11.58
C VAL A 70 31.27 15.12 -11.63
N PRO A 71 31.75 15.69 -10.51
CA PRO A 71 32.72 16.77 -10.57
C PRO A 71 34.06 16.20 -11.06
N ALA A 72 34.65 16.88 -12.04
CA ALA A 72 35.96 16.58 -12.64
C ALA A 72 37.12 16.89 -11.69
#